data_AF-A0A7C2K544-F1
#
_entry.id   AF-A0A7C2K544-F1
#
_cell.length_a   1.000
_cell.length_b   1.000
_cell.length_c   1.000
_cell.angle_alpha   90.00
_cell.angle_beta   90.00
_cell.angle_gamma   90.00
#
_symmetry.space_group_name_H-M   'P 1'
#
loop_
_entity.id
_entity.type
_entity.pdbx_description
1 polymer ?
#
loop_
_entity_poly.entity_id
_entity_poly.type
_entity_poly.pdbx_seq_one_letter_code
_entity_poly.pdbx_strand_id
1 'polypeptide(L)'
;PPVRVLSRKLDHQLINILKTVVTPDGTGERAAIPNYTVAGKTGTAHIADGGGYHHHQYNAVFVGMAPASDPRLVAVVVVHDPTRNGFYGGLVAAPVFRSVMGSALRLLDIPPDNVKQWYSDLPKPALQAPLQVVSQRVAKSGEVAR
;
A
#
# COMPACT_ATOMS: atom_id res chain seq x y z
N PRO A 1 18.60 -26.17 -0.05
CA PRO A 1 17.93 -25.52 -1.21
C PRO A 1 16.49 -25.16 -0.83
N PRO A 2 15.86 -24.15 -1.46
CA PRO A 2 14.45 -23.86 -1.22
C PRO A 2 13.58 -25.04 -1.65
N VAL A 3 12.61 -25.44 -0.82
CA VAL A 3 11.66 -26.51 -1.12
C VAL A 3 10.31 -25.91 -1.47
N ARG A 4 9.74 -26.30 -2.62
CA ARG A 4 8.40 -25.88 -3.01
C ARG A 4 7.36 -26.70 -2.25
N VAL A 5 6.54 -26.02 -1.45
CA VAL A 5 5.45 -26.65 -0.66
C VAL A 5 4.08 -26.53 -1.36
N LEU A 6 3.87 -25.49 -2.17
CA LEU A 6 2.62 -25.21 -2.87
C LEU A 6 2.83 -25.08 -4.37
N SER A 7 1.76 -25.26 -5.16
CA SER A 7 1.82 -25.03 -6.60
C SER A 7 1.81 -23.53 -6.92
N ARG A 8 2.55 -23.11 -7.96
CA ARG A 8 2.57 -21.68 -8.38
C ARG A 8 1.17 -21.10 -8.64
N LYS A 9 0.26 -21.92 -9.17
CA LYS A 9 -1.13 -21.51 -9.42
C LYS A 9 -1.83 -21.18 -8.11
N LEU A 10 -1.69 -22.04 -7.11
CA LEU A 10 -2.29 -21.83 -5.79
C LEU A 10 -1.67 -20.62 -5.07
N ASP A 11 -0.35 -20.44 -5.17
CA ASP A 11 0.33 -19.28 -4.59
C ASP A 11 -0.23 -17.96 -5.12
N HIS A 12 -0.37 -17.85 -6.45
CA HIS A 12 -0.95 -16.65 -7.07
C HIS A 12 -2.41 -16.42 -6.68
N GLN A 13 -3.20 -17.49 -6.55
CA GLN A 13 -4.59 -17.39 -6.09
C GLN A 13 -4.66 -16.88 -4.64
N LEU A 14 -3.83 -17.42 -3.75
CA LEU A 14 -3.78 -16.98 -2.35
C LEU A 14 -3.32 -15.53 -2.23
N ILE A 15 -2.30 -15.12 -2.97
CA ILE A 15 -1.83 -13.73 -3.00
C ILE A 15 -2.97 -12.80 -3.44
N ASN A 16 -3.71 -13.16 -4.49
CA ASN A 16 -4.85 -12.35 -4.95
C ASN A 16 -5.96 -12.22 -3.90
N ILE A 17 -6.24 -13.29 -3.17
CA ILE A 17 -7.19 -13.25 -2.04
C ILE A 17 -6.64 -12.36 -0.93
N LEU A 18 -5.36 -12.46 -0.58
CA LEU A 18 -4.76 -11.67 0.50
C LEU A 18 -4.64 -10.18 0.15
N LYS A 19 -4.62 -9.81 -1.13
CA LYS A 19 -4.70 -8.39 -1.55
C LYS A 19 -6.03 -7.75 -1.16
N THR A 20 -7.13 -8.50 -1.14
CA THR A 20 -8.46 -7.96 -0.78
C THR A 20 -8.56 -7.57 0.70
N VAL A 21 -7.64 -8.04 1.54
CA VAL A 21 -7.59 -7.62 2.95
C VAL A 21 -7.19 -6.16 3.09
N VAL A 22 -6.44 -5.61 2.12
CA VAL A 22 -5.83 -4.27 2.18
C VAL A 22 -6.59 -3.25 1.32
N THR A 23 -7.74 -3.64 0.74
CA THR A 23 -8.65 -2.72 0.04
C THR A 23 -9.49 -1.89 1.03
N PRO A 24 -10.19 -0.83 0.59
CA PRO A 24 -11.08 -0.03 1.45
C PRO A 24 -12.13 -0.86 2.19
N ASP A 25 -12.67 -1.90 1.55
CA ASP A 25 -13.64 -2.82 2.18
C ASP A 25 -12.99 -3.93 3.03
N GLY A 26 -11.66 -3.89 3.18
CA GLY A 26 -10.85 -4.92 3.81
C GLY A 26 -10.49 -4.64 5.27
N THR A 27 -10.25 -5.71 6.05
CA THR A 27 -9.93 -5.59 7.49
C THR A 27 -8.55 -4.98 7.80
N GLY A 28 -7.70 -4.81 6.78
CA GLY A 28 -6.31 -4.38 6.89
C GLY A 28 -5.98 -3.15 6.03
N GLU A 29 -6.99 -2.36 5.64
CA GLU A 29 -6.86 -1.15 4.81
C GLU A 29 -5.66 -0.27 5.20
N ARG A 30 -5.42 -0.08 6.49
CA ARG A 30 -4.33 0.77 7.02
C ARG A 30 -2.92 0.28 6.69
N ALA A 31 -2.77 -0.94 6.18
CA ALA A 31 -1.50 -1.47 5.68
C ALA A 31 -1.19 -1.03 4.23
N ALA A 32 -2.10 -0.35 3.54
CA ALA A 32 -1.91 0.08 2.16
C ALA A 32 -0.70 1.01 2.01
N ILE A 33 0.21 0.65 1.10
CA ILE A 33 1.40 1.45 0.79
C ILE A 33 1.17 2.11 -0.57
N PRO A 34 1.23 3.46 -0.68
CA PRO A 34 1.06 4.14 -1.95
C PRO A 34 1.98 3.57 -3.04
N ASN A 35 1.42 3.37 -4.23
CA ASN A 35 2.12 2.84 -5.42
C ASN A 35 2.60 1.39 -5.34
N TYR A 36 2.32 0.65 -4.26
CA TYR A 36 2.63 -0.77 -4.15
C TYR A 36 1.37 -1.61 -3.96
N THR A 37 1.32 -2.77 -4.59
CA THR A 37 0.36 -3.80 -4.19
C THR A 37 0.85 -4.46 -2.90
N VAL A 38 -0.06 -4.63 -1.94
CA VAL A 38 0.22 -5.28 -0.65
C VAL A 38 -0.73 -6.44 -0.48
N ALA A 39 -0.19 -7.60 -0.08
CA ALA A 39 -0.97 -8.76 0.32
C ALA A 39 -0.67 -9.04 1.79
N GLY A 40 -1.69 -9.21 2.61
CA GLY A 40 -1.46 -9.42 4.04
C GLY A 40 -2.69 -9.91 4.79
N LYS A 41 -2.49 -10.16 6.08
CA LYS A 41 -3.53 -10.61 6.99
C LYS A 41 -3.37 -9.97 8.36
N THR A 42 -4.52 -9.67 8.95
CA THR A 42 -4.66 -9.21 10.33
C THR A 42 -4.83 -10.40 11.27
N GLY A 43 -4.21 -10.32 12.44
CA GLY A 43 -4.38 -11.26 13.54
C GLY A 43 -4.65 -10.50 14.83
N THR A 44 -5.48 -11.06 15.69
CA THR A 44 -5.67 -10.57 17.07
C THR A 44 -5.83 -11.81 17.94
N ALA A 45 -4.93 -12.00 18.90
CA ALA A 45 -4.91 -13.18 19.75
C ALA A 45 -4.95 -12.77 21.22
N HIS A 46 -5.74 -13.45 22.03
CA HIS A 46 -5.71 -13.28 23.49
C HIS A 46 -4.38 -13.82 24.04
N ILE A 47 -3.80 -13.12 25.00
CA ILE A 47 -2.60 -13.58 25.70
C ILE A 47 -2.99 -14.68 26.69
N ALA A 48 -2.27 -15.81 26.64
CA ALA A 48 -2.49 -16.96 27.51
C ALA A 48 -1.89 -16.72 28.90
N ASP A 49 -2.56 -17.22 29.94
CA ASP A 49 -2.12 -17.15 31.33
C ASP A 49 -2.40 -18.47 32.04
N GLY A 50 -1.34 -19.23 32.36
CA GLY A 50 -1.26 -20.32 33.36
C GLY A 50 -2.34 -21.43 33.41
N GLY A 51 -3.37 -21.38 32.56
CA GLY A 51 -4.62 -22.13 32.71
C GLY A 51 -5.83 -21.54 31.96
N GLY A 52 -5.71 -20.36 31.35
CA GLY A 52 -6.75 -19.70 30.56
C GLY A 52 -6.21 -18.56 29.69
N TYR A 53 -7.07 -17.62 29.34
CA TYR A 53 -6.71 -16.41 28.57
C TYR A 53 -6.97 -15.16 29.41
N HIS A 54 -6.09 -14.17 29.31
CA HIS A 54 -6.36 -12.86 29.86
C HIS A 54 -7.58 -12.22 29.18
N HIS A 55 -8.49 -11.68 29.98
CA HIS A 55 -9.75 -11.09 29.49
C HIS A 55 -9.54 -9.79 28.70
N HIS A 56 -8.41 -9.10 28.90
CA HIS A 56 -8.17 -7.77 28.34
C HIS A 56 -6.78 -7.56 27.74
N GLN A 57 -5.97 -8.61 27.62
CA GLN A 57 -4.63 -8.52 27.03
C GLN A 57 -4.60 -9.26 25.70
N TYR A 58 -4.09 -8.55 24.68
CA TYR A 58 -4.12 -9.02 23.31
C TYR A 58 -2.77 -8.82 22.62
N ASN A 59 -2.46 -9.71 21.68
CA ASN A 59 -1.44 -9.49 20.68
C ASN A 59 -2.12 -9.05 19.37
N ALA A 60 -1.82 -7.82 18.95
CA ALA A 60 -2.26 -7.29 17.66
C ALA A 60 -1.19 -7.60 16.61
N VAL A 61 -1.57 -8.30 15.54
CA VAL A 61 -0.62 -8.80 14.54
C VAL A 61 -1.02 -8.33 13.15
N PHE A 62 -0.04 -7.94 12.35
CA PHE A 62 -0.17 -7.81 10.91
C PHE A 62 0.98 -8.50 10.21
N VAL A 63 0.68 -9.37 9.25
CA VAL A 63 1.67 -10.02 8.40
C VAL A 63 1.39 -9.63 6.97
N GLY A 64 2.41 -9.22 6.23
CA GLY A 64 2.22 -8.86 4.84
C GLY A 64 3.49 -8.92 4.01
N MET A 65 3.29 -8.85 2.70
CA MET A 65 4.35 -8.83 1.71
C MET A 65 4.12 -7.74 0.66
N ALA A 66 5.21 -7.22 0.13
CA ALA A 66 5.21 -6.19 -0.92
C ALA A 66 6.47 -6.29 -1.80
N PRO A 67 6.38 -5.92 -3.09
CA PRO A 67 5.15 -5.76 -3.87
C PRO A 67 4.42 -7.11 -4.02
N ALA A 68 3.08 -7.15 -3.97
CA ALA A 68 2.35 -8.41 -4.03
C ALA A 68 2.36 -9.07 -5.42
N SER A 69 2.64 -8.31 -6.50
CA SER A 69 2.78 -8.88 -7.84
C SER A 69 4.05 -9.70 -8.02
N ASP A 70 5.14 -9.28 -7.39
CA ASP A 70 6.44 -9.97 -7.31
C ASP A 70 7.05 -9.76 -5.92
N PRO A 71 6.70 -10.60 -4.92
CA PRO A 71 7.09 -10.40 -3.53
C PRO A 71 8.60 -10.35 -3.32
N ARG A 72 9.09 -9.20 -2.84
CA ARG A 72 10.51 -8.99 -2.51
C ARG A 72 10.77 -8.97 -1.00
N LEU A 73 9.79 -8.52 -0.23
CA LEU A 73 9.87 -8.41 1.22
C LEU A 73 8.63 -9.02 1.89
N VAL A 74 8.84 -9.64 3.04
CA VAL A 74 7.80 -10.08 3.97
C VAL A 74 8.10 -9.45 5.32
N ALA A 75 7.09 -8.88 5.97
CA ALA A 75 7.23 -8.37 7.33
C ALA A 75 6.09 -8.85 8.22
N VAL A 76 6.43 -9.08 9.48
CA VAL A 76 5.52 -9.44 10.56
C VAL A 76 5.65 -8.35 11.62
N VAL A 77 4.54 -7.72 11.96
CA VAL A 77 4.45 -6.75 13.05
C VAL A 77 3.58 -7.34 14.14
N VAL A 78 4.13 -7.40 15.35
CA VAL A 78 3.41 -7.81 16.56
C VAL A 78 3.48 -6.66 17.55
N VAL A 79 2.31 -6.21 18.00
CA VAL A 79 2.19 -5.25 19.11
C VAL A 79 1.59 -5.99 20.29
N HIS A 80 2.39 -6.11 21.34
CA HIS A 80 2.02 -6.79 22.57
C HIS A 80 1.24 -5.84 23.47
N ASP A 81 0.11 -6.33 23.99
CA ASP A 81 -0.80 -5.64 24.91
C ASP A 81 -1.04 -4.16 24.56
N PRO A 82 -1.60 -3.85 23.38
CA PRO A 82 -1.84 -2.46 22.99
C PRO A 82 -2.92 -1.83 23.89
N THR A 83 -2.53 -0.81 24.65
CA THR A 83 -3.39 -0.14 25.64
C THR A 83 -4.14 1.09 25.12
N ARG A 84 -3.81 1.57 23.91
CA ARG A 84 -4.42 2.77 23.30
C ARG A 84 -4.81 2.51 21.84
N ASN A 85 -5.89 3.16 21.40
CA ASN A 85 -6.38 3.15 20.01
C ASN A 85 -6.88 1.78 19.50
N GLY A 86 -7.37 0.93 20.41
CA GLY A 86 -7.94 -0.39 20.12
C GLY A 86 -6.92 -1.53 20.20
N PHE A 87 -7.39 -2.76 19.98
CA PHE A 87 -6.57 -3.98 20.10
C PHE A 87 -6.53 -4.82 18.82
N TYR A 88 -7.27 -4.42 17.78
CA TYR A 88 -7.29 -5.15 16.51
C TYR A 88 -6.00 -4.95 15.72
N GLY A 89 -5.44 -6.04 15.19
CA GLY A 89 -4.24 -6.03 14.32
C GLY A 89 -4.31 -5.06 13.14
N GLY A 90 -5.49 -4.92 12.52
CA GLY A 90 -5.73 -3.95 11.43
C GLY A 90 -5.70 -2.48 11.86
N LEU A 91 -5.96 -2.18 13.14
CA LEU A 91 -5.94 -0.81 13.65
C LEU A 91 -4.57 -0.41 14.19
N VAL A 92 -3.89 -1.35 14.86
CA VAL A 92 -2.64 -1.08 15.61
C VAL A 92 -1.40 -1.50 14.83
N ALA A 93 -1.35 -2.75 14.36
CA ALA A 93 -0.15 -3.30 13.72
C ALA A 93 -0.04 -2.90 12.23
N ALA A 94 -1.16 -2.74 11.52
CA ALA A 94 -1.17 -2.40 10.11
C ALA A 94 -0.53 -1.01 9.77
N PRO A 95 -0.77 0.08 10.51
CA PRO A 95 -0.07 1.35 10.26
C PRO A 95 1.44 1.27 10.48
N VAL A 96 1.88 0.48 11.47
CA VAL A 96 3.30 0.24 11.74
C VAL A 96 3.91 -0.53 10.57
N PHE A 97 3.24 -1.59 10.09
CA PHE A 97 3.64 -2.32 8.89
C PHE A 97 3.79 -1.38 7.69
N ARG A 98 2.79 -0.52 7.42
CA ARG A 98 2.83 0.44 6.31
C ARG A 98 4.06 1.33 6.35
N SER A 99 4.39 1.88 7.52
CA SER A 99 5.53 2.78 7.70
C SER A 99 6.88 2.07 7.49
N VAL A 100 7.06 0.92 8.16
CA VAL A 100 8.31 0.15 8.12
C VAL A 100 8.53 -0.45 6.72
N MET A 101 7.52 -1.12 6.17
CA MET A 101 7.61 -1.73 4.84
C MET A 101 7.78 -0.67 3.75
N GLY A 102 7.05 0.45 3.81
CA GLY A 102 7.21 1.54 2.85
C GLY A 102 8.61 2.15 2.87
N SER A 103 9.20 2.31 4.06
CA SER A 103 10.58 2.79 4.21
C SER A 103 11.58 1.77 3.67
N ALA A 104 11.38 0.48 3.95
CA ALA A 104 12.25 -0.59 3.48
C ALA A 104 12.24 -0.72 1.94
N LEU A 105 11.05 -0.68 1.32
CA LEU A 105 10.91 -0.70 -0.14
C LEU A 105 11.68 0.44 -0.80
N ARG A 106 11.56 1.65 -0.24
CA ARG A 106 12.29 2.83 -0.73
C ARG A 106 13.80 2.72 -0.51
N LEU A 107 14.23 2.26 0.66
CA LEU A 107 15.65 2.14 1.01
C LEU A 107 16.37 1.10 0.15
N LEU A 108 15.67 0.01 -0.19
CA LEU A 108 16.18 -1.08 -1.00
C LEU A 108 15.96 -0.89 -2.50
N ASP A 109 15.48 0.28 -2.92
CA ASP A 109 15.22 0.65 -4.32
C ASP A 109 14.36 -0.38 -5.07
N ILE A 110 13.33 -0.90 -4.38
CA ILE A 110 12.39 -1.83 -5.00
C ILE A 110 11.39 -1.01 -5.83
N PRO A 111 11.19 -1.31 -7.14
CA PRO A 111 10.31 -0.49 -7.97
C PRO A 111 8.83 -0.66 -7.58
N PRO A 112 8.03 0.41 -7.66
CA PRO A 112 6.58 0.35 -7.43
C PRO A 112 5.86 -0.40 -8.55
N ASP A 113 4.90 -1.24 -8.20
CA ASP A 113 4.13 -2.07 -9.14
C ASP A 113 2.68 -1.61 -9.33
N ASN A 114 2.24 -0.58 -8.60
CA ASN A 114 0.88 -0.05 -8.65
C ASN A 114 0.82 1.47 -8.91
N VAL A 115 1.68 1.96 -9.82
CA VAL A 115 1.68 3.39 -10.19
C VAL A 115 0.46 3.81 -11.01
N LYS A 116 -0.18 2.91 -11.77
CA LYS A 116 -1.33 3.31 -12.60
C LYS A 116 -2.54 3.75 -11.77
N GLN A 117 -2.70 3.17 -10.58
CA GLN A 117 -3.79 3.52 -9.69
C GLN A 117 -3.66 4.96 -9.14
N TRP A 118 -2.44 5.46 -8.96
CA TRP A 118 -2.26 6.87 -8.54
C TRP A 118 -2.75 7.84 -9.61
N TYR A 119 -2.52 7.54 -10.90
CA TYR A 119 -2.98 8.38 -12.01
C TYR A 119 -4.50 8.35 -12.20
N SER A 120 -5.17 7.24 -11.87
CA SER A 120 -6.63 7.13 -11.97
C SER A 120 -7.37 7.84 -10.83
N ASP A 121 -6.73 7.92 -9.67
CA ASP A 121 -7.32 8.49 -8.45
C ASP A 121 -7.08 10.00 -8.32
N LEU A 122 -6.28 10.59 -9.23
CA LEU A 122 -6.23 12.03 -9.38
C LEU A 122 -7.62 12.55 -9.80
N PRO A 123 -8.08 13.69 -9.24
CA PRO A 123 -9.12 14.47 -9.88
C PRO A 123 -8.67 14.69 -11.32
N LYS A 124 -9.44 14.20 -12.30
CA LYS A 124 -9.13 14.42 -13.72
C LYS A 124 -8.80 15.90 -13.86
N PRO A 125 -7.57 16.28 -14.25
CA PRO A 125 -7.30 17.67 -14.53
C PRO A 125 -8.31 18.11 -15.58
N ALA A 126 -8.83 19.33 -15.47
CA ALA A 126 -9.65 19.93 -16.52
C ALA A 126 -8.78 20.17 -17.77
N LEU A 127 -8.32 19.09 -18.40
CA LEU A 127 -7.60 19.06 -19.67
C LEU A 127 -8.61 19.22 -20.80
N GLN A 128 -9.39 20.30 -20.75
CA GLN A 128 -10.23 20.80 -21.84
C GLN A 128 -10.33 22.33 -21.75
N ALA A 129 -9.19 23.01 -21.66
CA ALA A 129 -9.10 24.35 -22.21
C ALA A 129 -8.08 24.26 -23.36
N PRO A 130 -8.47 24.47 -24.62
CA PRO A 130 -7.49 24.51 -25.69
C PRO A 130 -6.48 25.59 -25.36
N LEU A 131 -5.19 25.26 -25.44
CA LEU A 131 -4.11 26.23 -25.42
C LEU A 131 -4.41 27.24 -26.52
N GLN A 132 -4.88 28.42 -26.16
CA GLN A 132 -4.93 29.53 -27.09
C GLN A 132 -3.48 29.86 -27.41
N VAL A 133 -3.03 29.41 -28.58
CA VAL A 133 -1.78 29.84 -29.17
C VAL A 133 -1.91 31.34 -29.35
N VAL A 134 -1.33 32.11 -28.42
CA VAL A 134 -1.16 33.55 -28.55
C VAL A 134 -0.22 33.75 -29.72
N SER A 135 -0.79 33.91 -30.90
CA SER A 135 -0.05 34.25 -32.10
C SER A 135 0.47 35.68 -31.91
N GLN A 136 1.74 35.79 -31.52
CA GLN A 136 2.44 37.06 -31.50
C GLN A 136 2.45 37.61 -32.93
N ARG A 137 1.70 38.67 -33.20
CA ARG A 137 1.92 39.50 -34.38
C ARG A 137 3.28 40.17 -34.22
N VAL A 138 4.27 39.63 -34.91
CA VAL A 138 5.50 40.34 -35.24
C VAL A 138 5.11 41.51 -36.13
N ALA A 139 5.09 42.71 -35.56
CA ALA A 139 4.96 43.95 -36.33
C ALA A 139 6.22 44.12 -37.19
N LYS A 140 6.09 43.88 -38.50
CA LYS A 140 7.09 44.31 -39.47
C LYS A 140 6.94 45.82 -39.67
N SER A 141 8.01 46.52 -39.30
CA SER A 141 8.34 47.88 -39.70
C SER A 141 8.68 47.93 -41.21
N GLY A 142 8.25 49.00 -41.88
CA GLY A 142 9.01 49.61 -42.99
C GLY A 142 8.40 49.59 -44.39
N GLU A 143 7.81 50.72 -44.81
CA GLU A 143 7.90 51.36 -46.15
C GLU A 143 7.02 52.63 -46.10
N VAL A 144 7.53 53.83 -45.79
CA VAL A 144 8.31 54.79 -46.61
C VAL A 144 7.66 55.15 -47.96
N ALA A 145 6.85 56.20 -47.89
CA ALA A 145 6.80 57.39 -48.76
C ALA A 145 7.09 57.28 -50.28
N ARG A 146 6.10 57.84 -51.02
CA ARG A 146 6.08 58.40 -52.39
C ARG A 146 5.72 57.46 -53.54
#